data_AF-A0A1M3LIF6-F1
#
_entry.id   AF-A0A1M3LIF6-F1
#
_cell.length_a   1.000
_cell.length_b   1.000
_cell.length_c   1.000
_cell.angle_alpha   90.00
_cell.angle_beta   90.00
_cell.angle_gamma   90.00
#
_symmetry.space_group_name_H-M   'P 1'
#
loop_
_entity.id
_entity.type
_entity.pdbx_description
1 polymer ?
#
loop_
_entity_poly.entity_id
_entity_poly.type
_entity_poly.pdbx_seq_one_letter_code
_entity_poly.pdbx_strand_id
1 'polypeptide(L)' 'MEIGGNHEGDFEYASRLTALAIESSAYAVKFQLNTGDTLVNSVESPDRNAHFKKFELGRNR' A
#
# COMPACT_ATOMS: atom_id res chain seq x y z
N MET A 1 9.20 -7.74 -8.33
CA MET A 1 7.99 -6.97 -8.68
C MET A 1 7.72 -5.95 -7.59
N GLU A 2 7.35 -4.72 -7.96
CA GLU A 2 6.95 -3.69 -7.00
C GLU A 2 5.42 -3.61 -6.93
N ILE A 3 4.85 -3.97 -5.78
CA ILE A 3 3.42 -3.77 -5.52
C ILE A 3 3.19 -2.38 -4.93
N GLY A 4 4.09 -1.87 -4.07
CA GLY A 4 4.01 -0.50 -3.54
C GLY A 4 2.66 -0.25 -2.87
N GLY A 5 1.94 0.77 -3.33
CA GLY A 5 0.56 1.08 -2.94
C GLY A 5 -0.51 0.68 -3.99
N ASN A 6 -0.16 -0.12 -5.00
CA ASN A 6 -1.08 -0.50 -6.10
C ASN A 6 -2.28 -1.34 -5.62
N HIS A 7 -2.24 -1.84 -4.39
CA HIS A 7 -3.35 -2.52 -3.74
C HIS A 7 -4.46 -1.55 -3.28
N GLU A 8 -4.26 -0.22 -3.34
CA GLU A 8 -5.27 0.79 -2.99
C GLU A 8 -5.88 0.64 -1.59
N GLY A 9 -5.10 0.15 -0.62
CA GLY A 9 -5.58 -0.13 0.75
C GLY A 9 -6.42 -1.41 0.89
N ASP A 10 -6.65 -2.16 -0.18
CA ASP A 10 -7.40 -3.43 -0.17
C ASP A 10 -6.45 -4.63 0.05
N PHE A 11 -6.64 -5.32 1.18
CA PHE A 11 -5.85 -6.50 1.56
C PHE A 11 -6.08 -7.72 0.65
N GLU A 12 -7.32 -7.95 0.23
CA GLU A 12 -7.64 -9.03 -0.70
C GLU A 12 -7.00 -8.77 -2.06
N TYR A 13 -7.00 -7.51 -2.49
CA TYR A 13 -6.33 -7.15 -3.72
C TYR A 13 -4.80 -7.26 -3.62
N ALA A 14 -4.19 -6.85 -2.50
CA ALA A 14 -2.78 -7.09 -2.22
C ALA A 14 -2.41 -8.59 -2.29
N SER A 15 -3.30 -9.46 -1.80
CA SER A 15 -3.14 -10.91 -1.85
C SER A 15 -3.18 -11.44 -3.29
N ARG A 16 -4.13 -10.95 -4.12
CA ARG A 16 -4.18 -11.28 -5.56
C ARG A 16 -2.92 -10.83 -6.31
N LEU A 17 -2.44 -9.61 -6.06
CA LEU A 17 -1.20 -9.12 -6.67
C LEU A 17 0.02 -9.96 -6.28
N THR A 18 0.04 -10.49 -5.05
CA THR A 18 1.08 -11.41 -4.59
C THR A 18 1.03 -12.75 -5.32
N ALA A 19 -0.17 -13.32 -5.49
CA ALA A 19 -0.34 -14.57 -6.24
C ALA A 19 0.14 -14.43 -7.69
N LEU A 20 -0.23 -13.33 -8.36
CA LEU A 20 0.24 -13.02 -9.71
C LEU A 20 1.77 -12.87 -9.79
N ALA A 21 2.40 -12.30 -8.76
CA ALA A 21 3.86 -12.20 -8.70
C ALA A 21 4.53 -13.57 -8.59
N ILE A 22 3.96 -14.49 -7.80
CA ILE A 22 4.41 -15.88 -7.66
C ILE A 22 4.27 -16.60 -9.01
N GLU A 23 3.12 -16.51 -9.65
CA GLU A 23 2.86 -17.11 -10.97
C GLU A 23 3.82 -16.58 -12.04
N SER A 24 4.16 -15.29 -11.96
CA SER A 24 5.14 -14.64 -12.84
C SER A 24 6.60 -15.00 -12.51
N SER A 25 6.84 -15.93 -11.57
CA SER A 25 8.18 -16.34 -11.12
C SER A 25 9.03 -15.16 -10.60
N ALA A 26 8.39 -14.15 -9.99
CA ALA A 26 9.12 -13.06 -9.37
C ALA A 26 9.90 -13.60 -8.15
N TYR A 27 11.21 -13.34 -8.11
CA TYR A 27 12.07 -13.73 -6.98
C TYR A 27 11.70 -13.02 -5.67
N ALA A 28 11.20 -11.79 -5.77
CA ALA A 28 10.81 -10.97 -4.63
C ALA A 28 9.66 -10.03 -4.96
N VAL A 29 8.91 -9.70 -3.91
CA VAL A 29 7.80 -8.74 -3.91
C VAL A 29 8.08 -7.69 -2.84
N LYS A 30 7.87 -6.40 -3.18
CA LYS A 30 8.06 -5.27 -2.26
C LYS A 30 6.74 -4.52 -2.05
N PHE A 31 6.35 -4.37 -0.78
CA PHE A 31 5.21 -3.55 -0.32
C PHE A 31 5.69 -2.23 0.28
N GLN A 32 4.85 -1.19 0.19
CA GLN A 32 5.03 0.06 0.92
C GLN A 32 4.08 0.11 2.12
N LEU A 33 4.61 0.00 3.34
CA LEU A 33 3.83 -0.02 4.58
C LEU A 33 3.79 1.33 5.30
N ASN A 34 3.91 2.42 4.55
CA ASN A 34 3.90 3.77 5.12
C ASN A 34 2.48 4.20 5.47
N THR A 35 2.32 4.99 6.53
CA THR A 35 1.07 5.69 6.82
C THR A 35 1.15 7.14 6.32
N GLY A 36 0.03 7.71 5.87
CA GLY A 36 -0.08 9.11 5.47
C GLY A 36 0.44 10.05 6.54
N ASP A 37 0.21 9.74 7.82
CA ASP A 37 0.69 10.54 8.96
C ASP A 37 2.22 10.50 9.12
N THR A 38 2.89 9.44 8.67
CA THR A 38 4.35 9.37 8.65
C THR A 38 4.98 10.01 7.41
N LEU A 39 4.20 10.19 6.33
CA LEU A 39 4.68 10.70 5.05
C LEU A 39 4.39 12.18 4.81
N VAL A 40 3.25 12.66 5.29
CA VAL A 40 2.75 14.01 5.01
C VAL A 40 2.12 14.60 6.25
N ASN A 41 2.49 15.83 6.56
CA ASN A 41 1.90 16.57 7.66
C ASN A 41 0.39 16.80 7.41
N SER A 42 -0.43 16.38 8.37
CA SER A 42 -1.89 16.44 8.27
C SER A 42 -2.48 17.84 8.42
N VAL A 43 -1.72 18.80 8.95
CA VAL A 43 -2.14 20.20 9.11
C VAL A 43 -1.72 21.04 7.90
N GLU A 44 -0.46 20.94 7.49
CA GLU A 44 0.10 21.73 6.39
C GLU A 44 -0.38 21.23 5.01
N SER A 45 -0.76 19.96 4.89
CA SER A 45 -1.17 19.37 3.60
C SER A 45 -2.21 18.25 3.79
N PRO A 46 -3.42 18.60 4.27
CA PRO A 46 -4.46 17.62 4.62
C PRO A 46 -4.88 16.76 3.43
N ASP A 47 -5.06 17.34 2.23
CA ASP A 47 -5.48 16.60 1.04
C ASP A 47 -4.44 15.55 0.61
N ARG A 48 -3.16 15.90 0.71
CA ARG A 48 -2.04 15.00 0.41
C ARG A 48 -1.92 13.91 1.48
N ASN A 49 -2.09 14.25 2.75
CA ASN A 49 -2.13 13.26 3.83
C ASN A 49 -3.28 12.26 3.59
N ALA A 50 -4.49 12.74 3.31
CA ALA A 50 -5.65 11.91 2.99
C ALA A 50 -5.42 11.01 1.75
N HIS A 51 -4.78 11.55 0.71
CA HIS A 51 -4.40 10.77 -0.46
C HIS A 51 -3.52 9.56 -0.09
N PHE A 52 -2.50 9.75 0.75
CA PHE A 52 -1.64 8.64 1.17
C PHE A 52 -2.33 7.68 2.14
N LYS A 53 -3.27 8.18 2.97
CA LYS A 53 -4.09 7.33 3.83
C LYS A 53 -4.96 6.33 3.06
N LYS A 54 -5.38 6.66 1.83
CA LYS A 54 -6.11 5.73 0.95
C LYS A 54 -5.35 4.41 0.74
N PHE A 55 -4.01 4.46 0.70
CA PHE A 55 -3.18 3.30 0.41
C PHE A 55 -2.78 2.50 1.65
N GLU A 56 -3.19 2.90 2.85
CA GLU A 56 -2.83 2.18 4.06
C GLU A 56 -3.55 0.83 4.13
N LEU A 57 -2.79 -0.25 4.37
CA LEU A 57 -3.40 -1.53 4.76
C LEU A 57 -3.75 -1.46 6.24
N GLY A 58 -5.05 -1.48 6.53
CA GLY A 58 -5.54 -1.55 7.90
C GLY A 58 -5.01 -2.80 8.61
N ARG A 59 -4.56 -2.66 9.86
CA ARG A 59 -4.46 -3.81 10.75
C ARG A 59 -5.87 -4.20 11.14
N ASN A 60 -6.36 -5.35 10.68
CA ASN A 60 -7.48 -6.01 11.34
C ASN A 60 -7.09 -6.17 12.82
N ARG A 61 -7.86 -5.55 13.72
CA ARG A 61 -7.79 -5.78 15.16
C ARG A 61 -8.67 -6.96 15.53
#